data_AF-A0A536GNB7-F1
#
_entry.id   AF-A0A536GNB7-F1
#
_cell.length_a   1.000
_cell.length_b   1.000
_cell.length_c   1.000
_cell.angle_alpha   90.00
_cell.angle_beta   90.00
_cell.angle_gamma   90.00
#
_symmetry.space_group_name_H-M   'P 1'
#
loop_
_entity.id
_entity.type
_entity.pdbx_description
1 polymer ?
#
loop_
_entity_poly.entity_id
_entity_poly.type
_entity_poly.pdbx_seq_one_letter_code
_entity_poly.pdbx_strand_id
1 'polypeptide(L)'
;MSKAIAESAADQIQPSARGPVSRRDMRLVVLNWFRELTLVPVIVVLMIAGTIINPIFFTSSNLINIAQGGAALGMVVVAESLILLTGKFDISLQGTYGLAPLLGAWLIAPKASEGLGLQLNPWLGVLIVLGV
;
A
#
# COMPACT_ATOMS: atom_id res chain seq x y z
N MET A 1 35.80 -24.83 -48.85
CA MET A 1 34.67 -25.16 -47.97
C MET A 1 34.78 -24.57 -46.55
N SER A 2 35.97 -24.22 -46.03
CA SER A 2 36.11 -23.70 -44.65
C SER A 2 35.83 -22.18 -44.47
N LYS A 3 36.03 -21.34 -45.48
CA LYS A 3 35.76 -19.89 -45.38
C LYS A 3 34.27 -19.51 -45.31
N ALA A 4 33.39 -20.30 -45.93
CA ALA A 4 31.96 -20.00 -45.99
C ALA A 4 31.24 -20.19 -44.63
N ILE A 5 31.76 -21.06 -43.76
CA ILE A 5 31.19 -21.32 -42.42
C ILE A 5 31.62 -20.23 -41.43
N ALA A 6 32.81 -19.67 -41.58
CA ALA A 6 33.32 -18.59 -40.73
C ALA A 6 32.60 -17.25 -40.97
N GLU A 7 32.20 -16.98 -42.22
CA GLU A 7 31.52 -15.74 -42.60
C GLU A 7 30.05 -15.72 -42.16
N SER A 8 29.40 -16.89 -42.13
CA SER A 8 28.03 -17.05 -41.63
C SER A 8 27.89 -16.87 -40.11
N ALA A 9 28.98 -16.99 -39.35
CA ALA A 9 28.99 -16.80 -37.90
C ALA A 9 29.22 -15.33 -37.48
N ALA A 10 29.78 -14.51 -38.37
CA ALA A 10 30.07 -13.10 -38.10
C ALA A 10 28.86 -12.17 -38.36
N ASP A 11 27.89 -12.60 -39.15
CA ASP A 11 26.72 -11.79 -39.52
C ASP A 11 25.57 -11.84 -38.48
N GLN A 12 25.67 -12.72 -37.48
CA GLN A 12 24.59 -12.92 -36.49
C GLN A 12 24.72 -12.08 -35.21
N ILE A 13 25.71 -11.18 -35.13
CA ILE A 13 25.87 -10.23 -34.01
C ILE A 13 25.73 -8.79 -34.52
N GLN A 14 24.71 -8.53 -35.34
CA GLN A 14 24.22 -7.17 -35.46
C GLN A 14 23.28 -6.91 -34.28
N PRO A 15 23.61 -5.99 -33.36
CA PRO A 15 22.67 -5.59 -32.33
C PRO A 15 21.44 -5.03 -33.05
N SER A 16 20.31 -5.73 -32.95
CA SER A 16 19.04 -5.27 -33.48
C SER A 16 18.79 -3.88 -32.91
N ALA A 17 19.02 -2.85 -33.71
CA ALA A 17 18.81 -1.47 -33.32
C ALA A 17 17.33 -1.37 -32.92
N ARG A 18 17.06 -1.21 -31.62
CA ARG A 18 15.70 -1.03 -31.13
C ARG A 18 15.16 0.21 -31.85
N GLY A 19 14.24 0.00 -32.79
CA GLY A 19 13.57 1.09 -33.49
C GLY A 19 12.89 2.03 -32.48
N PRO A 20 12.63 3.28 -32.87
CA PRO A 20 11.95 4.24 -31.98
C PRO A 20 10.62 3.64 -31.51
N VAL A 21 10.46 3.53 -30.19
CA VAL A 21 9.25 2.99 -29.54
C VAL A 21 8.01 3.68 -30.13
N SER A 22 7.07 2.91 -30.68
CA SER A 22 5.90 3.49 -31.33
C SER A 22 5.01 4.17 -30.28
N ARG A 23 4.34 5.27 -30.65
CA ARG A 23 3.43 5.99 -29.74
C ARG A 23 2.32 5.10 -29.16
N ARG A 24 1.97 4.00 -29.86
CA ARG A 24 1.00 3.00 -29.38
C ARG A 24 1.59 2.13 -28.28
N ASP A 25 2.85 1.71 -28.43
CA ASP A 25 3.56 0.91 -27.43
C ASP A 25 3.78 1.73 -26.16
N MET A 26 4.11 3.02 -26.32
CA MET A 26 4.22 3.95 -25.21
C MET A 26 2.89 4.12 -24.46
N ARG A 27 1.76 4.24 -25.17
CA ARG A 27 0.42 4.32 -24.54
C ARG A 27 0.05 3.05 -23.79
N LEU A 28 0.36 1.88 -24.33
CA LEU A 28 0.08 0.59 -23.69
C LEU A 28 0.93 0.38 -22.43
N VAL A 29 2.21 0.78 -22.46
CA VAL A 29 3.09 0.75 -21.29
C VAL A 29 2.57 1.68 -20.19
N VAL A 30 2.18 2.92 -20.54
CA VAL A 30 1.61 3.87 -19.58
C VAL A 30 0.29 3.32 -19.00
N LEU A 31 -0.60 2.76 -19.82
CA LEU A 31 -1.85 2.17 -19.35
C LEU A 31 -1.61 0.98 -18.40
N ASN A 32 -0.64 0.12 -18.68
CA ASN A 32 -0.27 -0.99 -17.78
C ASN A 32 0.26 -0.48 -16.45
N TRP A 33 1.11 0.55 -16.45
CA TRP A 33 1.59 1.20 -15.23
C TRP A 33 0.46 1.84 -14.42
N PHE A 34 -0.49 2.52 -15.08
CA PHE A 34 -1.69 3.04 -14.41
C PHE A 34 -2.56 1.92 -13.82
N ARG A 35 -2.56 0.73 -14.44
CA ARG A 35 -3.24 -0.47 -13.94
C ARG A 35 -2.59 -1.03 -12.68
N GLU A 36 -1.26 -0.98 -12.59
CA GLU A 36 -0.51 -1.35 -11.37
C GLU A 36 -0.70 -0.32 -10.25
N LEU A 37 -1.02 0.93 -10.61
CA LEU A 37 -1.27 2.04 -9.70
C LEU A 37 -2.76 2.33 -9.48
N THR A 38 -3.65 1.33 -9.58
CA THR A 38 -5.12 1.53 -9.48
C THR A 38 -5.57 2.33 -8.24
N LEU A 39 -4.82 2.27 -7.14
CA LEU A 39 -5.08 3.00 -5.92
C LEU A 39 -4.65 4.48 -5.98
N VAL A 40 -3.64 4.83 -6.78
CA VAL A 40 -3.08 6.19 -6.84
C VAL A 40 -4.12 7.22 -7.31
N PRO A 41 -4.91 7.01 -8.39
CA PRO A 41 -5.96 7.93 -8.78
C PRO A 41 -6.98 8.17 -7.67
N VAL A 42 -7.36 7.11 -6.94
CA VAL A 42 -8.31 7.20 -5.82
C VAL A 42 -7.71 8.05 -4.69
N ILE A 43 -6.45 7.83 -4.34
CA ILE A 43 -5.74 8.63 -3.34
C ILE A 43 -5.70 10.10 -3.77
N VAL A 44 -5.36 10.40 -5.03
CA VAL A 44 -5.33 11.78 -5.54
C VAL A 44 -6.69 12.46 -5.41
N VAL A 45 -7.78 11.76 -5.78
CA VAL A 45 -9.15 12.29 -5.62
C VAL A 45 -9.47 12.55 -4.15
N LEU A 46 -9.13 11.62 -3.26
CA LEU A 46 -9.33 11.79 -1.81
C LEU A 46 -8.51 12.95 -1.24
N MET A 47 -7.28 13.16 -1.74
CA MET A 47 -6.43 14.26 -1.31
C MET A 47 -7.03 15.62 -1.69
N ILE A 48 -7.53 15.74 -2.91
CA ILE A 48 -8.21 16.96 -3.38
C ILE A 48 -9.50 17.19 -2.58
N ALA A 49 -10.35 16.17 -2.48
CA ALA A 49 -11.61 16.26 -1.75
C ALA A 49 -11.39 16.60 -0.26
N GLY A 50 -10.45 15.91 0.40
CA GLY A 50 -10.12 16.13 1.81
C GLY A 50 -9.59 17.53 2.08
N THR A 51 -8.75 18.07 1.19
CA THR A 51 -8.23 19.44 1.29
C THR A 51 -9.33 20.48 1.15
N ILE A 52 -10.32 20.24 0.28
CA ILE A 52 -11.48 21.14 0.09
C ILE A 52 -12.42 21.08 1.31
N ILE A 53 -12.66 19.89 1.86
CA ILE A 53 -13.62 19.67 2.95
C ILE A 53 -13.06 20.16 4.29
N ASN A 54 -11.76 19.93 4.56
CA ASN A 54 -11.15 20.27 5.84
C ASN A 54 -9.73 20.83 5.64
N PRO A 55 -9.45 22.10 6.04
CA PRO A 55 -8.12 22.70 5.88
C PRO A 55 -7.04 22.00 6.70
N ILE A 56 -7.40 21.23 7.74
CA ILE A 56 -6.47 20.45 8.56
C ILE A 56 -5.98 19.20 7.81
N PHE A 57 -6.72 18.72 6.80
CA PHE A 57 -6.42 17.48 6.09
C PHE A 57 -5.01 17.49 5.46
N PHE A 58 -4.62 18.58 4.80
CA PHE A 58 -3.33 18.71 4.12
C PHE A 58 -2.28 19.46 4.97
N THR A 59 -2.29 19.22 6.28
CA THR A 59 -1.26 19.74 7.18
C THR A 59 -0.15 18.72 7.41
N SER A 60 1.08 19.18 7.65
CA SER A 60 2.21 18.29 7.91
C SER A 60 1.96 17.35 9.10
N SER A 61 1.29 17.83 10.15
CA SER A 61 0.94 17.00 11.31
C SER A 61 -0.02 15.88 10.94
N ASN A 62 -1.07 16.17 10.16
CA ASN A 62 -2.02 15.14 9.72
C ASN A 62 -1.36 14.13 8.77
N LEU A 63 -0.53 14.61 7.83
CA LEU A 63 0.21 13.73 6.92
C LEU A 63 1.20 12.83 7.67
N ILE A 64 1.91 13.36 8.68
CA ILE A 64 2.80 12.58 9.53
C ILE A 64 2.01 11.55 10.34
N ASN A 65 0.86 11.91 10.92
CA ASN A 65 0.03 10.97 11.68
C ASN A 65 -0.45 9.80 10.82
N ILE A 66 -0.92 10.09 9.60
CA ILE A 66 -1.34 9.05 8.64
C ILE A 66 -0.14 8.18 8.22
N ALA A 67 0.99 8.80 7.92
CA ALA A 67 2.21 8.07 7.54
C ALA A 67 2.73 7.17 8.67
N GLN A 68 2.67 7.63 9.93
CA GLN A 68 3.04 6.83 11.09
C GLN A 68 2.11 5.62 11.27
N GLY A 69 0.78 5.82 11.17
CA GLY A 69 -0.17 4.71 11.20
C GLY A 69 0.04 3.71 10.05
N GLY A 70 0.31 4.23 8.84
CA GLY A 70 0.62 3.43 7.67
C GLY A 70 1.96 2.69 7.79
N ALA A 71 2.97 3.27 8.43
CA ALA A 71 4.26 2.63 8.66
C ALA A 71 4.13 1.41 9.56
N ALA A 72 3.32 1.51 10.62
CA ALA A 72 3.06 0.37 11.51
C ALA A 72 2.34 -0.78 10.75
N LEU A 73 1.35 -0.47 9.91
CA LEU A 73 0.71 -1.46 9.05
C LEU A 73 1.70 -2.05 8.01
N GLY A 74 2.57 -1.20 7.44
CA GLY A 74 3.60 -1.64 6.49
C GLY A 74 4.57 -2.64 7.09
N MET A 75 5.00 -2.42 8.34
CA MET A 75 5.85 -3.37 9.07
C MET A 75 5.16 -4.73 9.26
N VAL A 76 3.87 -4.72 9.57
CA VAL A 76 3.05 -5.94 9.68
C VAL A 76 2.98 -6.68 8.35
N VAL A 77 2.70 -5.98 7.25
CA VAL A 77 2.63 -6.59 5.91
C VAL A 77 3.98 -7.19 5.50
N VAL A 78 5.10 -6.55 5.84
CA VAL A 78 6.44 -7.14 5.61
C VAL A 78 6.59 -8.46 6.39
N ALA A 79 6.16 -8.51 7.64
CA ALA A 79 6.18 -9.75 8.43
C ALA A 79 5.24 -10.83 7.84
N GLU A 80 4.01 -10.48 7.46
CA GLU A 80 3.06 -11.39 6.82
C GLU A 80 3.61 -11.93 5.50
N SER A 81 4.32 -11.11 4.71
CA SER A 81 4.92 -11.57 3.45
C SER A 81 5.91 -12.73 3.67
N LEU A 82 6.70 -12.70 4.75
CA LEU A 82 7.60 -13.79 5.12
C LEU A 82 6.82 -15.05 5.52
N ILE A 83 5.72 -14.88 6.27
CA ILE A 83 4.84 -15.99 6.68
C ILE A 83 4.20 -16.64 5.46
N LEU A 84 3.70 -15.83 4.52
CA LEU A 84 3.15 -16.29 3.24
C LEU A 84 4.17 -17.07 2.41
N LEU A 85 5.43 -16.61 2.37
CA LEU A 85 6.51 -17.34 1.69
C LEU A 85 6.77 -18.73 2.28
N THR A 86 6.48 -18.93 3.57
CA THR A 86 6.57 -20.26 4.22
C THR A 86 5.32 -21.14 4.01
N GLY A 87 4.35 -20.67 3.21
CA GLY A 87 3.12 -21.40 2.90
C GLY A 87 2.03 -21.32 3.97
N LYS A 88 2.16 -20.39 4.92
CA LYS A 88 1.15 -20.14 5.97
C LYS A 88 0.36 -18.88 5.64
N PHE A 89 -0.95 -18.91 5.84
CA PHE A 89 -1.83 -17.74 5.70
C PHE A 89 -2.41 -17.38 7.07
N ASP A 90 -2.05 -16.19 7.57
CA ASP A 90 -2.59 -15.64 8.82
C ASP A 90 -3.52 -14.47 8.49
N ILE A 91 -4.81 -14.76 8.29
CA ILE A 91 -5.84 -13.75 8.02
C ILE A 91 -6.34 -13.09 9.31
N SER A 92 -6.21 -13.78 10.45
CA SER A 92 -6.61 -13.25 11.76
C SER A 92 -5.81 -12.00 12.14
N LEU A 93 -4.52 -11.96 11.82
CA LEU A 93 -3.64 -10.86 12.21
C LEU A 93 -4.13 -9.50 11.68
N GLN A 94 -4.46 -9.41 10.39
CA GLN A 94 -4.98 -8.17 9.79
C GLN A 94 -6.28 -7.72 10.45
N GLY A 95 -7.17 -8.67 10.79
CA GLY A 95 -8.41 -8.41 11.52
C GLY A 95 -8.14 -7.85 12.92
N THR A 96 -7.27 -8.50 13.69
CA THR A 96 -6.87 -8.06 15.04
C THR A 96 -6.19 -6.70 15.00
N TYR A 97 -5.27 -6.46 14.06
CA TYR A 97 -4.55 -5.18 13.93
C TYR A 97 -5.48 -4.00 13.66
N GLY A 98 -6.55 -4.20 12.89
CA GLY A 98 -7.56 -3.16 12.66
C GLY A 98 -8.57 -3.03 13.80
N LEU A 99 -9.10 -4.14 14.29
CA LEU A 99 -10.23 -4.18 15.22
C LEU A 99 -9.82 -3.86 16.66
N ALA A 100 -8.68 -4.37 17.13
CA ALA A 100 -8.26 -4.22 18.53
C ALA A 100 -8.06 -2.72 18.93
N PRO A 101 -7.27 -1.90 18.22
CA PRO A 101 -7.13 -0.48 18.56
C PRO A 101 -8.43 0.30 18.35
N LEU A 102 -9.23 -0.06 17.35
CA LEU A 102 -10.55 0.54 17.13
C LEU A 102 -11.49 0.28 18.31
N LEU A 103 -11.59 -0.96 18.78
CA LEU A 103 -12.41 -1.31 19.95
C LEU A 103 -11.93 -0.58 21.20
N GLY A 104 -10.62 -0.52 21.43
CA GLY A 104 -10.05 0.23 22.55
C GLY A 104 -10.46 1.70 22.52
N ALA A 105 -10.23 2.36 21.38
CA ALA A 105 -10.62 3.76 21.20
C ALA A 105 -12.13 3.96 21.36
N TRP A 106 -12.94 3.07 20.78
CA TRP A 106 -14.40 3.16 20.80
C TRP A 106 -14.98 2.99 22.22
N LEU A 107 -14.40 2.12 23.05
CA LEU A 107 -14.82 1.91 24.43
C LEU A 107 -14.41 3.06 25.37
N ILE A 108 -13.26 3.68 25.12
CA ILE A 108 -12.70 4.76 25.95
C ILE A 108 -13.30 6.12 25.56
N ALA A 109 -13.57 6.35 24.28
CA ALA A 109 -13.99 7.65 23.77
C ALA A 109 -15.45 8.02 24.20
N PRO A 110 -15.72 9.31 24.44
CA PRO A 110 -17.08 9.80 24.65
C PRO A 110 -17.91 9.77 23.36
N LYS A 111 -19.25 9.78 23.48
CA LYS A 111 -20.17 9.84 22.32
C LYS A 111 -19.94 11.04 21.42
N ALA A 112 -19.48 12.17 21.99
CA ALA A 112 -19.19 13.40 21.25
C ALA A 112 -18.01 13.25 20.27
N SER A 113 -17.19 12.22 20.43
CA SER A 113 -16.09 11.88 19.52
C SER A 113 -16.29 10.51 18.89
N GLU A 114 -17.54 10.16 18.58
CA GLU A 114 -17.94 8.90 17.94
C GLU A 114 -17.60 7.62 18.74
N GLY A 115 -17.35 7.75 20.05
CA GLY A 115 -17.17 6.62 20.96
C GLY A 115 -18.50 5.96 21.33
N LEU A 116 -18.45 4.74 21.86
CA LEU A 116 -19.62 4.02 22.36
C LEU A 116 -20.31 4.77 23.51
N GLY A 117 -19.56 5.61 24.23
CA GLY A 117 -20.08 6.41 25.34
C GLY A 117 -20.02 5.75 26.70
N LEU A 118 -19.42 4.55 26.79
CA LEU A 118 -19.12 3.89 28.06
C LEU A 118 -18.04 4.64 28.85
N GLN A 119 -17.14 5.36 28.16
CA GLN A 119 -16.05 6.12 28.76
C GLN A 119 -15.26 5.26 29.75
N LEU A 120 -14.92 4.04 29.33
CA LEU A 120 -14.17 3.12 30.19
C LEU A 120 -12.83 3.75 30.55
N ASN A 121 -12.37 3.45 31.77
CA ASN A 121 -11.02 3.80 32.18
C ASN A 121 -10.02 3.27 31.12
N PRO A 122 -9.07 4.08 30.62
CA PRO A 122 -8.11 3.66 29.61
C PRO A 122 -7.38 2.35 29.95
N TRP A 123 -7.07 2.10 31.22
CA TRP A 123 -6.44 0.86 31.67
C TRP A 123 -7.31 -0.37 31.44
N LEU A 124 -8.63 -0.24 31.69
CA LEU A 124 -9.59 -1.30 31.40
C LEU A 124 -9.77 -1.50 29.90
N GLY A 125 -9.77 -0.41 29.12
CA GLY A 125 -9.80 -0.48 27.66
C GLY A 125 -8.60 -1.25 27.10
N VAL A 126 -7.39 -0.95 27.56
CA VAL A 126 -6.18 -1.68 27.18
C VAL A 126 -6.26 -3.16 27.59
N LEU A 127 -6.74 -3.47 28.80
CA LEU A 127 -6.93 -4.85 29.25
C LEU A 127 -7.86 -5.65 28.35
N ILE A 128 -8.96 -5.05 27.88
CA ILE A 128 -9.88 -5.68 26.93
C ILE A 128 -9.20 -5.90 25.59
N VAL A 129 -8.46 -4.90 25.08
CA VAL A 129 -7.73 -4.97 23.81
C VAL A 129 -6.67 -6.07 23.82
N LEU A 130 -6.01 -6.32 24.95
CA LEU A 130 -5.03 -7.41 25.09
C LEU A 130 -5.67 -8.81 25.03
N GLY A 131 -7.00 -8.91 25.22
CA GLY A 131 -7.75 -10.16 25.12
C GLY A 131 -8.35 -10.43 23.74
N VAL A 132 -8.18 -9.53 22.78
CA VAL A 132 -8.58 -9.66 21.37
C VAL A 132 -7.48 -10.32 20.56
#